data_AF-A0A1B4ZDQ3-F1
#
_entry.id   AF-A0A1B4ZDQ3-F1
#
_cell.length_a   1.000
_cell.length_b   1.000
_cell.length_c   1.000
_cell.angle_alpha   90.00
_cell.angle_beta   90.00
_cell.angle_gamma   90.00
#
_symmetry.space_group_name_H-M   'P 1'
#
loop_
_entity.id
_entity.type
_entity.pdbx_description
1 polymer ?
#
loop_
_entity_poly.entity_id
_entity_poly.type
_entity_poly.pdbx_seq_one_letter_code
_entity_poly.pdbx_strand_id
1 'polypeptide(L)'
;LGPEAWGSPTPLPSPAAPPGAEGAPPDTCTSCGFRRPEEPGKVDGDFLEAVKRHILSRLQMRGRPNITHAVPKAAMVTALRKLHAGKVREDGRMEIPHLDGHASSGSDGQEHVSEIISFAETDDLASSRVRLYFFISNEGNQNLFVVQASLWLYLKLLPYVLEKGTRRKVR
;
A
#
# COMPACT_ATOMS: atom_id res chain seq x y z
N LEU A 1 -16.40 82.39 18.24
CA LEU A 1 -15.77 82.83 19.50
C LEU A 1 -15.81 81.64 20.45
N GLY A 2 -14.65 81.05 20.78
CA GLY A 2 -14.57 80.01 21.84
C GLY A 2 -14.57 80.63 23.24
N PRO A 3 -14.02 79.97 24.28
CA PRO A 3 -13.63 78.54 24.43
C PRO A 3 -14.03 77.99 25.84
N GLU A 4 -13.33 76.94 26.30
CA GLU A 4 -13.29 76.36 27.67
C GLU A 4 -14.35 75.26 27.97
N ALA A 5 -14.06 74.15 28.65
CA ALA A 5 -12.88 73.73 29.40
C ALA A 5 -12.94 72.22 29.73
N TRP A 6 -11.76 71.59 29.68
CA TRP A 6 -11.19 70.65 30.66
C TRP A 6 -11.68 69.20 30.74
N GLY A 7 -10.70 68.29 30.80
CA GLY A 7 -10.83 67.01 31.50
C GLY A 7 -10.04 65.84 30.91
N SER A 8 -8.72 65.81 31.09
CA SER A 8 -7.92 64.56 31.00
C SER A 8 -8.30 63.60 32.15
N PRO A 9 -8.01 62.29 32.07
CA PRO A 9 -6.70 61.82 32.52
C PRO A 9 -6.11 60.62 31.76
N THR A 10 -4.79 60.53 31.86
CA THR A 10 -3.86 59.50 31.36
C THR A 10 -4.12 58.10 31.93
N PRO A 11 -3.66 57.04 31.24
CA PRO A 11 -2.83 56.05 31.93
C PRO A 11 -1.53 55.67 31.19
N LEU A 12 -0.59 55.18 32.01
CA LEU A 12 0.81 54.81 31.74
C LEU A 12 1.02 53.53 30.87
N PRO A 13 2.27 53.24 30.44
CA PRO A 13 2.59 52.38 29.29
C PRO A 13 3.04 50.95 29.63
N SER A 14 2.95 50.03 28.66
CA SER A 14 3.80 48.82 28.45
C SER A 14 3.29 48.00 27.25
N PRO A 15 4.06 47.06 26.68
CA PRO A 15 5.43 47.15 26.18
C PRO A 15 5.54 46.70 24.69
N ALA A 16 6.75 46.78 24.16
CA ALA A 16 7.15 46.60 22.77
C ALA A 16 6.64 45.32 22.06
N ALA A 17 6.26 45.48 20.79
CA ALA A 17 6.00 44.42 19.82
C ALA A 17 7.31 43.89 19.19
N PRO A 18 7.48 42.57 19.01
CA PRO A 18 8.56 42.05 18.18
C PRO A 18 8.20 42.12 16.68
N PRO A 19 9.16 42.48 15.80
CA PRO A 19 8.96 42.45 14.36
C PRO A 19 9.25 41.06 13.76
N GLY A 20 8.54 40.72 12.68
CA GLY A 20 9.05 39.84 11.63
C GLY A 20 8.92 38.33 11.87
N ALA A 21 7.72 37.78 11.65
CA ALA A 21 7.59 36.38 11.27
C ALA A 21 7.89 36.25 9.76
N GLU A 22 9.17 36.12 9.42
CA GLU A 22 9.57 35.60 8.11
C GLU A 22 9.14 34.13 8.02
N GLY A 23 8.42 33.81 6.94
CA GLY A 23 7.97 32.46 6.63
C GLY A 23 9.16 31.54 6.36
N ALA A 24 9.47 30.67 7.32
CA ALA A 24 10.22 29.46 7.09
C ALA A 24 9.22 28.33 6.73
N PRO A 25 9.43 27.56 5.64
CA PRO A 25 8.57 26.43 5.35
C PRO A 25 8.73 25.37 6.45
N PRO A 26 7.63 24.79 6.97
CA PRO A 26 7.70 23.72 7.96
C PRO A 26 8.03 22.38 7.28
N ASP A 27 9.22 22.27 6.68
CA ASP A 27 9.66 21.02 6.03
C ASP A 27 10.64 20.24 6.93
N THR A 28 10.36 20.22 8.24
CA THR A 28 11.13 19.40 9.19
C THR A 28 10.17 18.49 9.95
N CYS A 29 9.90 17.32 9.37
CA CYS A 29 9.26 16.23 10.10
C CYS A 29 10.23 15.76 11.20
N THR A 30 9.95 16.12 12.45
CA THR A 30 10.72 15.67 13.63
C THR A 30 10.63 14.17 13.88
N SER A 31 9.78 13.45 13.16
CA SER A 31 9.66 11.98 13.23
C SER A 31 10.47 11.23 12.16
N CYS A 32 10.94 11.91 11.09
CA CYS A 32 11.75 11.30 10.05
C CYS A 32 13.09 12.04 9.97
N GLY A 33 14.12 11.51 10.63
CA GLY A 33 15.48 12.07 10.66
C GLY A 33 16.25 12.01 9.33
N PHE A 34 15.57 12.11 8.19
CA PHE A 34 16.19 12.14 6.87
C PHE A 34 16.12 13.56 6.30
N ARG A 35 17.27 14.24 6.32
CA ARG A 35 17.49 15.40 5.45
C ARG A 35 17.30 14.96 4.00
N ARG A 36 16.51 15.72 3.24
CA ARG A 36 16.44 15.61 1.79
C ARG A 36 17.87 15.74 1.23
N PRO A 37 18.38 14.77 0.44
CA PRO A 37 19.67 14.94 -0.19
C PRO A 37 19.56 16.09 -1.19
N GLU A 38 20.24 17.19 -0.89
CA GLU A 38 20.60 18.16 -1.93
C GLU A 38 21.68 17.50 -2.80
N GLU A 39 21.44 17.49 -4.11
CA GLU A 39 22.29 16.96 -5.18
C GLU A 39 22.42 15.40 -5.30
N PRO A 40 21.91 14.78 -6.37
CA PRO A 40 21.91 13.32 -6.61
C PRO A 40 23.29 12.76 -7.04
N GLY A 41 24.39 13.39 -6.61
CA GLY A 41 25.74 13.05 -7.06
C GLY A 41 26.79 12.88 -5.96
N LYS A 42 26.50 13.31 -4.72
CA LYS A 42 27.46 13.25 -3.61
C LYS A 42 26.86 12.51 -2.42
N VAL A 43 26.71 11.20 -2.58
CA VAL A 43 26.48 10.33 -1.41
C VAL A 43 27.61 10.54 -0.42
N ASP A 44 27.24 10.86 0.81
CA ASP A 44 28.18 11.11 1.90
C ASP A 44 29.10 9.89 2.08
N GLY A 45 30.41 10.14 2.19
CA GLY A 45 31.42 9.08 2.26
C GLY A 45 31.18 8.17 3.47
N ASP A 46 30.75 8.78 4.57
CA ASP A 46 30.44 8.11 5.84
C ASP A 46 29.20 7.21 5.69
N PHE A 47 28.16 7.67 5.00
CA PHE A 47 26.99 6.86 4.67
C PHE A 47 27.37 5.63 3.83
N LEU A 48 28.18 5.83 2.79
CA LEU A 48 28.63 4.73 1.94
C LEU A 48 29.45 3.71 2.73
N GLU A 49 30.30 4.16 3.65
CA GLU A 49 31.08 3.27 4.52
C GLU A 49 30.20 2.50 5.51
N ALA A 50 29.18 3.16 6.08
CA ALA A 50 28.19 2.51 6.93
C ALA A 50 27.40 1.43 6.17
N VAL A 51 26.97 1.71 4.93
CA VAL A 51 26.28 0.74 4.07
C VAL A 51 27.19 -0.44 3.74
N LYS A 52 28.47 -0.21 3.41
CA LYS A 52 29.44 -1.29 3.18
C LYS A 52 29.59 -2.20 4.40
N ARG A 53 29.73 -1.62 5.60
CA ARG A 53 29.78 -2.39 6.86
C ARG A 53 28.48 -3.14 7.13
N HIS A 54 27.34 -2.51 6.84
CA HIS A 54 26.02 -3.13 6.99
C HIS A 54 25.88 -4.35 6.08
N ILE A 55 26.24 -4.24 4.80
CA ILE A 55 26.21 -5.36 3.85
C ILE A 55 27.10 -6.51 4.34
N LEU A 56 28.34 -6.22 4.74
CA LEU A 56 29.26 -7.25 5.24
C LEU A 56 28.72 -7.94 6.50
N SER A 57 28.13 -7.18 7.42
CA SER A 57 27.47 -7.72 8.62
C SER A 57 26.30 -8.64 8.28
N ARG A 58 25.42 -8.23 7.36
CA ARG A 58 24.27 -9.05 6.90
C ARG A 58 24.71 -10.32 6.18
N LEU A 59 25.85 -10.28 5.49
CA LEU A 59 26.48 -11.44 4.86
C LEU A 59 27.31 -12.29 5.85
N GLN A 60 27.39 -11.89 7.13
CA GLN A 60 28.23 -12.54 8.15
C GLN A 60 29.72 -12.59 7.79
N MET A 61 30.18 -11.58 7.04
CA MET A 61 31.55 -11.47 6.55
C MET A 61 32.30 -10.40 7.33
N ARG A 62 33.55 -10.70 7.72
CA ARG A 62 34.43 -9.75 8.43
C ARG A 62 35.00 -8.67 7.53
N GLY A 63 35.09 -8.94 6.23
CA GLY A 63 35.67 -8.06 5.23
C GLY A 63 35.29 -8.52 3.84
N ARG A 64 35.59 -7.69 2.84
CA ARG A 64 35.38 -8.05 1.44
C ARG A 64 36.22 -9.29 1.09
N PRO A 65 35.63 -10.36 0.52
CA PRO A 65 36.40 -11.53 0.12
C PRO A 65 37.38 -11.16 -1.00
N ASN A 66 38.60 -11.69 -0.90
CA ASN A 66 39.64 -11.49 -1.92
C ASN A 66 39.41 -12.43 -3.11
N ILE A 67 39.42 -11.90 -4.34
CA ILE A 67 39.24 -12.69 -5.55
C ILE A 67 40.62 -13.07 -6.08
N THR A 68 41.06 -14.30 -5.80
CA THR A 68 42.39 -14.79 -6.19
C THR A 68 42.43 -15.27 -7.64
N HIS A 69 41.41 -15.99 -8.09
CA HIS A 69 41.25 -16.44 -9.47
C HIS A 69 39.80 -16.24 -9.92
N ALA A 70 39.59 -15.34 -10.87
CA ALA A 70 38.27 -15.06 -11.37
C ALA A 70 37.73 -16.23 -12.20
N VAL A 71 36.50 -16.64 -11.93
CA VAL A 71 35.79 -17.63 -12.75
C VAL A 71 35.51 -17.01 -14.13
N PRO A 72 35.75 -17.73 -15.25
CA PRO A 72 35.37 -17.24 -16.57
C PRO A 72 33.89 -16.86 -16.60
N LYS A 73 33.59 -15.65 -17.09
CA LYS A 73 32.22 -15.09 -17.05
C LYS A 73 31.17 -16.03 -17.66
N ALA A 74 31.50 -16.69 -18.77
CA ALA A 74 30.61 -17.65 -19.43
C ALA A 74 30.29 -18.87 -18.54
N ALA A 75 31.27 -19.39 -17.80
CA ALA A 75 31.08 -20.50 -16.88
C ALA A 75 30.19 -20.10 -15.69
N MET A 76 30.43 -18.90 -15.14
CA MET A 76 29.61 -18.32 -14.08
C MET A 76 28.15 -18.15 -14.51
N VAL A 77 27.91 -17.50 -15.65
CA VAL A 77 26.55 -17.30 -16.20
C VAL A 77 25.85 -18.62 -16.46
N THR A 78 26.55 -19.60 -17.01
CA THR A 78 25.99 -20.93 -17.28
C THR A 78 25.61 -21.64 -15.98
N ALA A 79 26.48 -21.61 -14.97
CA ALA A 79 26.21 -22.21 -13.67
C ALA A 79 25.00 -21.55 -13.00
N LEU A 80 24.96 -20.21 -12.94
CA LEU A 80 23.86 -19.47 -12.33
C LEU A 80 22.52 -19.71 -13.01
N ARG A 81 22.51 -19.82 -14.36
CA ARG A 81 21.32 -20.20 -15.12
C ARG A 81 20.85 -21.61 -14.78
N LYS A 82 21.76 -22.59 -14.72
CA LYS A 82 21.43 -23.99 -14.37
C LYS A 82 20.95 -24.15 -12.92
N LEU A 83 21.46 -23.33 -12.01
CA LEU A 83 21.07 -23.33 -10.60
C LEU A 83 19.77 -22.54 -10.34
N HIS A 84 19.16 -21.93 -11.37
CA HIS A 84 18.06 -20.98 -11.24
C HIS A 84 18.36 -19.81 -10.27
N ALA A 85 19.64 -19.55 -9.99
CA ALA A 85 20.12 -18.50 -9.08
C ALA A 85 20.45 -17.18 -9.82
N GLY A 86 20.27 -17.16 -11.15
CA GLY A 86 20.54 -16.01 -12.01
C GLY A 86 19.90 -16.12 -13.38
N LYS A 87 19.20 -15.08 -13.82
CA LYS A 87 18.76 -14.89 -15.21
C LYS A 87 19.62 -13.80 -15.84
N VAL A 88 20.28 -14.11 -16.95
CA VAL A 88 21.09 -13.12 -17.67
C VAL A 88 20.31 -12.61 -18.87
N ARG A 89 20.16 -11.29 -18.93
CA ARG A 89 19.53 -10.55 -20.02
C ARG A 89 20.48 -10.44 -21.22
N GLU A 90 19.94 -10.06 -22.37
CA GLU A 90 20.70 -9.89 -23.63
C GLU A 90 21.75 -8.77 -23.54
N ASP A 91 21.55 -7.78 -22.67
CA ASP A 91 22.49 -6.70 -22.35
C ASP A 91 23.66 -7.14 -21.45
N GLY A 92 23.72 -8.43 -21.06
CA GLY A 92 24.74 -8.99 -20.18
C GLY A 92 24.52 -8.70 -18.69
N ARG A 93 23.42 -8.04 -18.32
CA ARG A 93 23.05 -7.82 -16.92
C ARG A 93 22.47 -9.10 -16.32
N MET A 94 22.90 -9.41 -15.09
CA MET A 94 22.37 -10.53 -14.33
C MET A 94 21.27 -10.04 -13.38
N GLU A 95 20.12 -10.70 -13.47
CA GLU A 95 18.99 -10.60 -12.55
C GLU A 95 18.98 -11.83 -11.65
N ILE A 96 18.54 -11.70 -10.41
CA ILE A 96 18.41 -12.80 -9.46
C ILE A 96 16.94 -13.23 -9.46
N PRO A 97 16.60 -14.41 -10.01
CA PRO A 97 15.25 -14.95 -9.92
C PRO A 97 14.88 -15.16 -8.45
N HIS A 98 13.66 -14.78 -8.07
CA HIS A 98 13.14 -14.95 -6.71
C HIS A 98 13.93 -14.20 -5.61
N LEU A 99 14.52 -13.04 -5.93
CA LEU A 99 15.01 -12.16 -4.87
C LEU A 99 13.82 -11.79 -3.99
N ASP A 100 13.85 -12.12 -2.69
CA ASP A 100 12.76 -11.88 -1.73
C ASP A 100 12.36 -10.38 -1.60
N GLY A 101 13.13 -9.47 -2.21
CA GLY A 101 12.80 -8.04 -2.37
C GLY A 101 12.06 -7.67 -3.66
N HIS A 102 11.84 -8.61 -4.58
CA HIS A 102 10.96 -8.44 -5.75
C HIS A 102 9.59 -9.11 -5.55
N ALA A 103 9.45 -9.93 -4.49
CA ALA A 103 8.18 -10.48 -4.06
C ALA A 103 7.15 -9.40 -3.69
N SER A 104 7.59 -8.19 -3.37
CA SER A 104 6.69 -7.07 -3.06
C SER A 104 6.05 -6.43 -4.29
N SER A 105 6.61 -6.58 -5.50
CA SER A 105 5.91 -6.04 -6.70
C SER A 105 4.73 -6.91 -7.16
N GLY A 106 4.71 -8.18 -6.71
CA GLY A 106 3.58 -9.08 -6.89
C GLY A 106 2.56 -9.00 -5.75
N SER A 107 2.99 -8.69 -4.52
CA SER A 107 2.07 -8.47 -3.38
C SER A 107 1.48 -7.06 -3.34
N ASP A 108 2.15 -6.05 -3.91
CA ASP A 108 1.59 -4.70 -4.12
C ASP A 108 0.32 -4.71 -4.99
N GLY A 109 0.07 -5.76 -5.76
CA GLY A 109 -1.22 -5.91 -6.46
C GLY A 109 -2.33 -6.43 -5.54
N GLN A 110 -1.99 -7.34 -4.63
CA GLN A 110 -2.98 -8.05 -3.80
C GLN A 110 -3.31 -7.28 -2.53
N GLU A 111 -2.36 -6.50 -1.99
CA GLU A 111 -2.57 -5.60 -0.86
C GLU A 111 -3.53 -4.44 -1.18
N HIS A 112 -3.78 -4.18 -2.47
CA HIS A 112 -4.70 -3.14 -2.94
C HIS A 112 -6.09 -3.67 -3.37
N VAL A 113 -6.34 -4.99 -3.30
CA VAL A 113 -7.63 -5.57 -3.67
C VAL A 113 -8.40 -5.96 -2.40
N SER A 114 -9.34 -5.11 -2.01
CA SER A 114 -10.29 -5.41 -0.94
C SER A 114 -11.52 -6.14 -1.48
N GLU A 115 -12.03 -7.12 -0.73
CA GLU A 115 -13.28 -7.82 -1.05
C GLU A 115 -14.43 -7.27 -0.18
N ILE A 116 -15.58 -7.01 -0.81
CA ILE A 116 -16.80 -6.55 -0.13
C ILE A 116 -17.86 -7.64 -0.24
N ILE A 117 -18.30 -8.17 0.90
CA ILE A 117 -19.37 -9.17 0.99
C ILE A 117 -20.62 -8.51 1.56
N SER A 118 -21.62 -8.28 0.71
CA SER A 118 -22.93 -7.76 1.11
C SER A 118 -23.98 -8.87 1.15
N PHE A 119 -24.64 -9.03 2.28
CA PHE A 119 -25.79 -9.92 2.42
C PHE A 119 -27.07 -9.21 1.96
N ALA A 120 -27.99 -9.99 1.41
CA ALA A 120 -29.27 -9.49 0.94
C ALA A 120 -30.25 -9.31 2.11
N GLU A 121 -30.82 -8.12 2.23
CA GLU A 121 -32.01 -7.84 3.01
C GLU A 121 -33.25 -8.16 2.17
N THR A 122 -34.23 -8.84 2.75
CA THR A 122 -35.53 -9.11 2.11
C THR A 122 -36.61 -8.35 2.83
N ASP A 123 -37.43 -7.61 2.07
CA ASP A 123 -38.62 -6.97 2.62
C ASP A 123 -39.75 -8.00 2.78
N ASP A 124 -40.76 -7.64 3.57
CA ASP A 124 -41.86 -8.47 4.06
C ASP A 124 -42.31 -9.59 3.09
N LEU A 125 -42.36 -10.82 3.62
CA LEU A 125 -42.75 -12.06 2.93
C LEU A 125 -44.20 -12.06 2.41
N ALA A 126 -44.95 -10.98 2.59
CA ALA A 126 -46.32 -10.81 2.12
C ALA A 126 -46.43 -10.42 0.64
N SER A 127 -45.33 -10.01 0.00
CA SER A 127 -45.31 -9.65 -1.42
C SER A 127 -45.14 -10.88 -2.32
N SER A 128 -45.93 -10.97 -3.39
CA SER A 128 -45.78 -12.00 -4.44
C SER A 128 -44.50 -11.88 -5.27
N ARG A 129 -43.70 -10.82 -5.04
CA ARG A 129 -42.45 -10.56 -5.74
C ARG A 129 -41.28 -10.67 -4.78
N VAL A 130 -40.34 -11.57 -5.09
CA VAL A 130 -39.06 -11.67 -4.39
C VAL A 130 -38.20 -10.47 -4.77
N ARG A 131 -37.73 -9.72 -3.76
CA ARG A 131 -36.79 -8.60 -3.91
C ARG A 131 -35.63 -8.79 -2.94
N LEU A 132 -34.42 -8.64 -3.45
CA LEU A 132 -33.18 -8.68 -2.66
C LEU A 132 -32.60 -7.26 -2.64
N TYR A 133 -32.39 -6.71 -1.46
CA TYR A 133 -31.79 -5.41 -1.26
C TYR A 133 -30.37 -5.58 -0.71
N PHE A 134 -29.39 -4.89 -1.27
CA PHE A 134 -28.00 -4.97 -0.83
C PHE A 134 -27.53 -3.59 -0.41
N PHE A 135 -27.03 -3.49 0.81
CA PHE A 135 -26.28 -2.32 1.27
C PHE A 135 -24.79 -2.59 1.04
N ILE A 136 -24.22 -1.88 0.07
CA ILE A 136 -22.79 -1.95 -0.22
C ILE A 136 -22.12 -0.84 0.58
N SER A 137 -21.40 -1.23 1.63
CA SER A 137 -20.60 -0.28 2.41
C SER A 137 -19.51 0.29 1.53
N ASN A 138 -19.63 1.57 1.19
CA ASN A 138 -18.52 2.31 0.61
C ASN A 138 -17.65 2.80 1.76
N GLU A 139 -16.47 2.20 1.95
CA GLU A 139 -15.50 2.55 2.99
C GLU A 139 -14.80 3.91 2.74
N GLY A 140 -15.54 4.91 2.25
CA GLY A 140 -15.08 6.30 2.08
C GLY A 140 -14.13 6.54 0.90
N ASN A 141 -13.85 5.55 0.05
CA ASN A 141 -12.86 5.66 -1.02
C ASN A 141 -13.51 5.97 -2.39
N GLN A 142 -13.07 7.04 -3.04
CA GLN A 142 -13.60 7.50 -4.33
C GLN A 142 -12.92 6.84 -5.56
N ASN A 143 -11.98 5.91 -5.34
CA ASN A 143 -11.15 5.30 -6.40
C ASN A 143 -11.21 3.76 -6.36
N LEU A 144 -12.41 3.18 -6.28
CA LEU A 144 -12.58 1.72 -6.35
C LEU A 144 -12.69 1.28 -7.81
N PHE A 145 -11.80 0.39 -8.26
CA PHE A 145 -11.91 -0.29 -9.54
C PHE A 145 -12.46 -1.69 -9.31
N VAL A 146 -13.63 -1.99 -9.87
CA VAL A 146 -14.25 -3.31 -9.72
C VAL A 146 -13.53 -4.29 -10.65
N VAL A 147 -12.75 -5.19 -10.06
CA VAL A 147 -12.09 -6.29 -10.78
C VAL A 147 -13.08 -7.43 -11.04
N GLN A 148 -13.90 -7.75 -10.04
CA GLN A 148 -14.89 -8.83 -10.11
C GLN A 148 -16.11 -8.50 -9.22
N ALA A 149 -17.30 -8.90 -9.67
CA ALA A 149 -18.52 -8.89 -8.87
C ALA A 149 -19.29 -10.21 -9.10
N SER A 150 -19.84 -10.80 -8.04
CA SER A 150 -20.52 -12.10 -8.10
C SER A 150 -21.74 -12.14 -7.19
N LEU A 151 -22.85 -12.66 -7.69
CA LEU A 151 -24.08 -12.92 -6.91
C LEU A 151 -24.19 -14.41 -6.61
N TRP A 152 -24.33 -14.74 -5.33
CA TRP A 152 -24.45 -16.12 -4.86
C TRP A 152 -25.90 -16.41 -4.44
N LEU A 153 -26.52 -17.41 -5.07
CA LEU A 153 -27.89 -17.83 -4.77
C LEU A 153 -27.91 -19.32 -4.44
N TYR A 154 -28.60 -19.69 -3.36
CA TYR A 154 -28.83 -21.08 -3.00
C TYR A 154 -30.24 -21.52 -3.42
N LEU A 155 -30.31 -22.51 -4.32
CA LEU A 155 -31.57 -23.12 -4.74
C LEU A 155 -31.82 -24.41 -3.96
N LYS A 156 -32.82 -24.40 -3.07
CA LYS A 156 -33.27 -25.60 -2.37
C LYS A 156 -34.39 -26.28 -3.16
N LEU A 157 -34.13 -27.47 -3.68
CA LEU A 157 -35.14 -28.31 -4.32
C LEU A 157 -35.67 -29.35 -3.33
N LEU A 158 -36.98 -29.44 -3.18
CA LEU A 158 -37.61 -30.53 -2.44
C LEU A 158 -37.71 -31.77 -3.35
N PRO A 159 -37.58 -32.98 -2.79
CA PRO A 159 -37.74 -34.21 -3.56
C PRO A 159 -39.14 -34.25 -4.16
N TYR A 160 -39.19 -34.50 -5.47
CA TYR A 160 -40.43 -34.64 -6.22
C TYR A 160 -41.18 -35.89 -5.73
N VAL A 161 -42.34 -35.71 -5.11
CA VAL A 161 -43.23 -36.83 -4.78
C VAL A 161 -43.98 -37.20 -6.07
N LEU A 162 -43.49 -38.22 -6.76
CA LEU A 162 -44.21 -38.85 -7.86
C LEU A 162 -45.43 -39.56 -7.26
N GLU A 163 -46.56 -38.86 -7.16
CA GLU A 163 -47.86 -39.45 -6.81
C GLU A 163 -48.16 -40.57 -7.83
N LYS A 164 -47.91 -41.80 -7.40
CA LYS A 164 -48.11 -43.02 -8.19
C LYS A 164 -49.61 -43.14 -8.43
N GLY A 165 -50.02 -42.80 -9.66
CA GLY A 165 -51.39 -42.63 -10.07
C GLY A 165 -52.36 -43.67 -9.51
N THR A 166 -53.43 -43.16 -8.90
CA THR A 166 -54.63 -43.89 -8.51
C THR A 166 -55.12 -44.75 -9.67
N ARG A 167 -54.82 -46.05 -9.66
CA ARG A 167 -55.47 -47.02 -10.56
C ARG A 167 -56.95 -47.06 -10.19
N ARG A 168 -57.77 -46.39 -10.99
CA ARG A 168 -59.24 -46.55 -10.96
C ARG A 168 -59.55 -48.01 -11.29
N LYS A 169 -60.17 -48.71 -10.34
CA LYS A 169 -60.74 -50.03 -10.53
C LYS A 169 -62.09 -49.86 -11.21
N VAL A 170 -62.19 -50.21 -12.48
CA VAL A 170 -63.47 -50.30 -13.20
C VAL A 170 -64.08 -51.67 -12.87
N ARG A 171 -65.35 -51.66 -12.48
CA ARG A 171 -66.16 -52.85 -12.21
C ARG A 171 -66.57 -53.54 -13.50
#